data_AF-A0A2C9LVV6-F1
#
_entry.id   AF-A0A2C9LVV6-F1
#
_cell.length_a   1.000
_cell.length_b   1.000
_cell.length_c   1.000
_cell.angle_alpha   90.00
_cell.angle_beta   90.00
_cell.angle_gamma   90.00
#
_symmetry.space_group_name_H-M   'P 1'
#
loop_
_entity.id
_entity.type
_entity.pdbx_description
1 polymer ?
#
loop_
_entity_poly.entity_id
_entity_poly.type
_entity_poly.pdbx_seq_one_letter_code
_entity_poly.pdbx_strand_id
1 'polypeptide(L)'
;CPNGTYGDKCAQNCSQFCVPSTCSSENGFCDCLPGYKGDKCDDVCSLGNWGPRCINNCSVHCYTTSCDFQTGSCYYGCIEGFQTANCTEPCNKTHYGKNCVNECSSNCIRSECNSTTGVCGECVPGRFGNYCDEDCPDGKYGQDCIDVCSISCKGGCHPVNGTCINGCQDGFLGPFCNESKLAI
;
A
#
# COMPACT_ATOMS: atom_id res chain seq x y z
N CYS A 1 15.44 -38.27 32.50
CA CYS A 1 14.90 -39.17 31.46
C CYS A 1 15.70 -39.04 30.17
N PRO A 2 15.76 -40.08 29.32
CA PRO A 2 16.31 -39.93 27.96
C PRO A 2 15.65 -38.78 27.21
N ASN A 3 16.37 -38.15 26.27
CA ASN A 3 15.82 -37.06 25.46
C ASN A 3 14.51 -37.51 24.77
N GLY A 4 13.48 -36.66 24.82
CA GLY A 4 12.15 -36.97 24.31
C GLY A 4 11.20 -37.66 25.29
N THR A 5 11.61 -37.92 26.55
CA THR A 5 10.73 -38.51 27.58
C THR A 5 10.81 -37.74 28.91
N TYR A 6 9.74 -37.81 29.71
CA TYR A 6 9.65 -37.12 31.01
C TYR A 6 8.78 -37.89 32.03
N GLY A 7 8.79 -37.42 33.28
CA GLY A 7 7.95 -37.90 34.36
C GLY A 7 8.45 -39.18 35.03
N ASP A 8 7.62 -39.76 35.89
CA ASP A 8 7.98 -40.93 36.69
C ASP A 8 8.40 -42.11 35.81
N LYS A 9 9.60 -42.62 36.08
CA LYS A 9 10.23 -43.70 35.31
C LYS A 9 10.32 -43.42 33.80
N CYS A 10 10.23 -42.15 33.39
CA CYS A 10 10.28 -41.73 31.99
C CYS A 10 9.16 -42.34 31.13
N ALA A 11 7.98 -42.54 31.73
CA ALA A 11 6.85 -43.19 31.08
C ALA A 11 6.10 -42.29 30.07
N GLN A 12 6.33 -40.97 30.09
CA GLN A 12 5.65 -40.02 29.22
C GLN A 12 6.59 -39.51 28.12
N ASN A 13 6.05 -39.29 26.92
CA ASN A 13 6.80 -38.73 25.80
C ASN A 13 6.60 -37.22 25.75
N CYS A 14 7.67 -36.49 25.48
CA CYS A 14 7.58 -35.07 25.15
C CYS A 14 6.78 -34.87 23.86
N SER A 15 6.07 -33.75 23.76
CA SER A 15 5.34 -33.41 22.55
C SER A 15 6.28 -33.27 21.36
N GLN A 16 5.83 -33.70 20.18
CA GLN A 16 6.57 -33.49 18.92
C GLN A 16 6.68 -32.01 18.53
N PHE A 17 5.88 -31.14 19.17
CA PHE A 17 5.86 -29.70 18.94
C PHE A 17 6.73 -28.92 19.94
N CYS A 18 7.49 -29.62 20.77
CA CYS A 18 8.56 -29.01 21.55
C CYS A 18 9.74 -28.66 20.63
N VAL A 19 10.39 -27.53 20.89
CA VAL A 19 11.72 -27.23 20.36
C VAL A 19 12.67 -28.36 20.79
N PRO A 20 13.53 -28.88 19.90
CA PRO A 20 14.44 -29.96 20.26
C PRO A 20 15.28 -29.63 21.49
N SER A 21 15.33 -30.56 22.45
CA SER A 21 16.11 -30.47 23.69
C SER A 21 15.64 -29.45 24.75
N THR A 22 14.47 -28.81 24.59
CA THR A 22 13.91 -27.91 25.62
C THR A 22 12.95 -28.61 26.58
N CYS A 23 12.57 -29.85 26.31
CA CYS A 23 11.65 -30.62 27.15
C CYS A 23 12.28 -31.01 28.49
N SER A 24 11.69 -30.49 29.57
CA SER A 24 12.03 -30.81 30.95
C SER A 24 11.74 -32.28 31.24
N SER A 25 12.76 -33.02 31.68
CA SER A 25 12.60 -34.43 32.03
C SER A 25 11.76 -34.67 33.29
N GLU A 26 11.49 -33.63 34.09
CA GLU A 26 10.70 -33.75 35.32
C GLU A 26 9.20 -33.67 35.05
N ASN A 27 8.76 -32.62 34.35
CA ASN A 27 7.35 -32.28 34.20
C ASN A 27 6.88 -32.18 32.74
N GLY A 28 7.79 -32.34 31.77
CA GLY A 28 7.46 -32.28 30.33
C GLY A 28 7.28 -30.87 29.79
N PHE A 29 7.53 -29.84 30.60
CA PHE A 29 7.48 -28.44 30.14
C PHE A 29 8.51 -28.21 29.02
N CYS A 30 8.14 -27.50 27.96
CA CYS A 30 9.07 -27.20 26.87
C CYS A 30 8.76 -25.86 26.19
N ASP A 31 9.74 -25.37 25.42
CA ASP A 31 9.51 -24.27 24.50
C ASP A 31 8.77 -24.78 23.27
N CYS A 32 7.73 -24.07 22.83
CA CYS A 32 6.90 -24.50 21.72
C CYS A 32 7.45 -24.06 20.38
N LEU A 33 7.36 -24.96 19.39
CA LEU A 33 7.45 -24.58 17.98
C LEU A 33 6.33 -23.57 17.65
N PRO A 34 6.54 -22.71 16.63
CA PRO A 34 5.51 -21.78 16.18
C PRO A 34 4.19 -22.48 15.87
N GLY A 35 3.08 -21.90 16.33
CA GLY A 35 1.74 -22.45 16.12
C GLY A 35 1.21 -23.30 17.27
N TYR A 36 1.99 -23.51 18.32
CA TYR A 36 1.63 -24.34 19.47
C TYR A 36 1.78 -23.59 20.79
N LYS A 37 0.95 -23.95 21.78
CA LYS A 37 0.91 -23.39 23.13
C LYS A 37 0.59 -24.45 24.19
N GLY A 38 0.52 -23.97 25.44
CA GLY A 38 0.40 -24.83 26.62
C GLY A 38 1.78 -25.21 27.14
N ASP A 39 1.84 -25.72 28.36
CA ASP A 39 3.10 -26.06 29.02
C ASP A 39 3.86 -27.18 28.28
N LYS A 40 3.13 -28.05 27.58
CA LYS A 40 3.67 -29.18 26.82
C LYS A 40 3.52 -29.01 25.30
N CYS A 41 3.07 -27.85 24.83
CA CYS A 41 2.91 -27.53 23.40
C CYS A 41 1.92 -28.44 22.64
N ASP A 42 0.92 -28.98 23.35
CA ASP A 42 -0.08 -29.89 22.76
C ASP A 42 -1.29 -29.17 22.15
N ASP A 43 -1.44 -27.87 22.42
CA ASP A 43 -2.54 -27.05 21.92
C ASP A 43 -2.11 -26.24 20.69
N VAL A 44 -2.92 -26.25 19.64
CA VAL A 44 -2.74 -25.37 18.46
C VAL A 44 -3.21 -23.95 18.79
N CYS A 45 -2.57 -22.95 18.19
CA CYS A 45 -3.06 -21.57 18.29
C CYS A 45 -4.51 -21.44 17.80
N SER A 46 -5.28 -20.64 18.52
CA SER A 46 -6.63 -20.26 18.12
C SER A 46 -6.59 -19.31 16.92
N LEU A 47 -7.68 -19.27 16.14
CA LEU A 47 -7.84 -18.32 15.05
C LEU A 47 -7.53 -16.89 15.51
N GLY A 48 -6.68 -16.18 14.77
CA GLY A 48 -6.25 -14.83 15.10
C GLY A 48 -4.93 -14.76 15.88
N ASN A 49 -4.37 -15.89 16.32
CA ASN A 49 -3.08 -15.94 17.01
C ASN A 49 -2.06 -16.81 16.28
N TRP A 50 -0.78 -16.45 16.40
CA TRP A 50 0.29 -17.17 15.75
C TRP A 50 1.61 -17.12 16.51
N GLY A 51 2.60 -17.87 16.02
CA GLY A 51 3.96 -17.89 16.54
C GLY A 51 4.14 -18.79 17.77
N PRO A 52 5.31 -18.77 18.40
CA PRO A 52 5.61 -19.61 19.55
C PRO A 52 4.73 -19.20 20.74
N ARG A 53 4.09 -20.17 21.38
CA ARG A 53 3.12 -19.95 22.47
C ARG A 53 1.93 -19.05 22.11
N CYS A 54 1.68 -18.83 20.81
CA CYS A 54 0.56 -18.04 20.29
C CYS A 54 0.49 -16.61 20.83
N ILE A 55 1.64 -16.00 21.12
CA ILE A 55 1.72 -14.65 21.72
C ILE A 55 1.47 -13.53 20.70
N ASN A 56 1.61 -13.83 19.41
CA ASN A 56 1.38 -12.85 18.35
C ASN A 56 -0.07 -12.89 17.89
N ASN A 57 -0.57 -11.75 17.43
CA ASN A 57 -1.88 -11.62 16.81
C ASN A 57 -1.72 -11.49 15.29
N CYS A 58 -2.69 -12.00 14.54
CA CYS A 58 -2.80 -11.72 13.12
C CYS A 58 -2.92 -10.21 12.89
N SER A 59 -2.34 -9.71 11.79
CA SER A 59 -2.52 -8.30 11.43
C SER A 59 -4.01 -8.01 11.22
N VAL A 60 -4.44 -6.86 11.72
CA VAL A 60 -5.79 -6.32 11.45
C VAL A 60 -6.00 -5.96 9.98
N HIS A 61 -4.91 -5.88 9.22
CA HIS A 61 -4.92 -5.64 7.78
C HIS A 61 -4.91 -6.93 6.95
N CYS A 62 -4.88 -8.11 7.59
CA CYS A 62 -5.23 -9.35 6.89
C CYS A 62 -6.70 -9.30 6.47
N TYR A 63 -7.01 -9.81 5.28
CA TYR A 63 -8.41 -10.00 4.88
C TYR A 63 -9.09 -10.98 5.84
N THR A 64 -10.24 -10.62 6.40
CA THR A 64 -10.96 -11.35 7.47
C THR A 64 -10.19 -11.55 8.79
N THR A 65 -9.08 -10.83 9.01
CA THR A 65 -8.23 -10.95 10.21
C THR A 65 -7.74 -12.38 10.46
N SER A 66 -7.57 -13.16 9.38
CA SER A 66 -7.13 -14.55 9.44
C SER A 66 -5.73 -14.71 8.87
N CYS A 67 -4.87 -15.42 9.60
CA CYS A 67 -3.49 -15.66 9.23
C CYS A 67 -3.02 -17.06 9.63
N ASP A 68 -1.94 -17.49 9.00
CA ASP A 68 -1.22 -18.71 9.32
C ASP A 68 -0.76 -18.70 10.78
N PHE A 69 -1.14 -19.75 11.50
CA PHE A 69 -0.90 -19.84 12.94
C PHE A 69 0.59 -20.08 13.27
N GLN A 70 1.41 -20.47 12.30
CA GLN A 70 2.85 -20.64 12.47
C GLN A 70 3.61 -19.38 12.07
N THR A 71 3.32 -18.81 10.90
CA THR A 71 4.11 -17.72 10.29
C THR A 71 3.51 -16.33 10.44
N GLY A 72 2.23 -16.23 10.77
CA GLY A 72 1.48 -14.97 10.80
C GLY A 72 1.07 -14.44 9.44
N SER A 73 1.27 -15.22 8.37
CA SER A 73 0.99 -14.79 7.00
C SER A 73 -0.50 -14.84 6.69
N CYS A 74 -1.05 -13.75 6.17
CA CYS A 74 -2.47 -13.62 5.91
C CYS A 74 -2.90 -14.58 4.79
N TYR A 75 -3.85 -15.48 5.07
CA TYR A 75 -4.25 -16.53 4.11
C TYR A 75 -4.80 -15.98 2.79
N TYR A 76 -5.47 -14.83 2.85
CA TYR A 76 -6.14 -14.21 1.71
C TYR A 76 -5.49 -12.87 1.32
N GLY A 77 -4.26 -12.64 1.81
CA GLY A 77 -3.54 -11.39 1.61
C GLY A 77 -4.10 -10.20 2.41
N CYS A 78 -3.73 -9.01 1.97
CA CYS A 78 -3.97 -7.74 2.63
C CYS A 78 -5.22 -7.04 2.12
N ILE A 79 -5.83 -6.27 3.02
CA ILE A 79 -6.76 -5.21 2.62
C ILE A 79 -6.03 -4.13 1.81
N GLU A 80 -6.81 -3.23 1.23
CA GLU A 80 -6.30 -2.08 0.49
C GLU A 80 -5.36 -1.19 1.32
N GLY A 81 -4.26 -0.75 0.70
CA GLY A 81 -3.29 0.14 1.35
C GLY A 81 -2.16 -0.58 2.09
N PHE A 82 -2.17 -1.92 2.16
CA PHE A 82 -1.17 -2.72 2.87
C PHE A 82 -0.58 -3.83 2.00
N GLN A 83 0.68 -4.20 2.30
CA GLN A 83 1.48 -5.21 1.62
C GLN A 83 2.26 -6.06 2.62
N THR A 84 3.10 -6.96 2.09
CA THR A 84 3.84 -8.05 2.76
C THR A 84 2.96 -9.23 3.15
N ALA A 85 3.58 -10.38 3.42
CA ALA A 85 2.87 -11.60 3.79
C ALA A 85 2.00 -11.45 5.04
N ASN A 86 2.40 -10.58 5.97
CA ASN A 86 1.71 -10.38 7.25
C ASN A 86 0.95 -9.03 7.30
N CYS A 87 0.87 -8.29 6.19
CA CYS A 87 0.11 -7.03 6.09
C CYS A 87 0.46 -6.01 7.17
N THR A 88 1.75 -5.86 7.48
CA THR A 88 2.24 -4.91 8.49
C THR A 88 2.78 -3.63 7.87
N GLU A 89 3.07 -3.64 6.57
CA GLU A 89 3.64 -2.49 5.88
C GLU A 89 2.60 -1.84 4.96
N PRO A 90 2.53 -0.50 4.91
CA PRO A 90 1.70 0.19 3.93
C PRO A 90 2.25 0.00 2.52
N CYS A 91 1.42 0.23 1.50
CA CYS A 91 1.90 0.25 0.11
C CYS A 91 3.04 1.26 -0.08
N ASN A 92 3.95 0.93 -1.00
CA ASN A 92 4.80 1.94 -1.61
C ASN A 92 3.93 3.03 -2.24
N LYS A 93 4.38 4.28 -2.19
CA LYS A 93 3.60 5.42 -2.68
C LYS A 93 3.23 5.36 -4.17
N THR A 94 3.91 4.51 -4.94
CA THR A 94 3.67 4.28 -6.36
C THR A 94 2.68 3.14 -6.64
N HIS A 95 2.13 2.52 -5.60
CA HIS A 95 1.19 1.41 -5.71
C HIS A 95 -0.02 1.59 -4.78
N TYR A 96 -1.14 0.97 -5.14
CA TYR A 96 -2.37 1.06 -4.37
C TYR A 96 -3.24 -0.20 -4.47
N GLY A 97 -4.32 -0.22 -3.68
CA GLY A 97 -5.34 -1.27 -3.68
C GLY A 97 -4.94 -2.48 -2.83
N LYS A 98 -5.71 -3.56 -2.96
CA LYS A 98 -5.48 -4.81 -2.20
C LYS A 98 -4.12 -5.40 -2.57
N ASN A 99 -3.32 -5.76 -1.57
CA ASN A 99 -1.95 -6.25 -1.76
C ASN A 99 -1.04 -5.29 -2.55
N CYS A 100 -1.43 -4.03 -2.74
CA CYS A 100 -0.67 -3.03 -3.49
C CYS A 100 -0.28 -3.48 -4.91
N VAL A 101 -1.17 -4.19 -5.61
CA VAL A 101 -0.89 -4.75 -6.95
C VAL A 101 -1.12 -3.75 -8.09
N ASN A 102 -1.81 -2.63 -7.83
CA ASN A 102 -2.08 -1.63 -8.85
C ASN A 102 -1.01 -0.54 -8.80
N GLU A 103 -0.52 -0.10 -9.95
CA GLU A 103 0.42 1.02 -10.06
C GLU A 103 -0.33 2.36 -10.17
N CYS A 104 0.20 3.39 -9.52
CA CYS A 104 -0.28 4.76 -9.69
C CYS A 104 -0.07 5.25 -11.13
N SER A 105 -0.94 6.15 -11.61
CA SER A 105 -0.74 6.77 -12.92
C SER A 105 0.60 7.49 -13.01
N SER A 106 1.27 7.38 -14.16
CA SER A 106 2.48 8.14 -14.45
C SER A 106 2.24 9.65 -14.54
N ASN A 107 0.98 10.06 -14.69
CA ASN A 107 0.57 11.47 -14.72
C ASN A 107 0.34 12.07 -13.33
N CYS A 108 0.33 11.26 -12.25
CA CYS A 108 0.45 11.82 -10.90
C CYS A 108 1.86 12.42 -10.72
N ILE A 109 2.00 13.46 -9.90
CA ILE A 109 3.34 13.96 -9.50
C ILE A 109 4.16 12.82 -8.87
N ARG A 110 5.36 12.58 -9.39
CA ARG A 110 6.28 11.48 -9.00
C ARG A 110 5.68 10.07 -9.11
N SER A 111 4.58 9.92 -9.85
CA SER A 111 3.79 8.69 -9.87
C SER A 111 3.35 8.27 -8.46
N GLU A 112 3.12 9.23 -7.55
CA GLU A 112 2.62 8.98 -6.20
C GLU A 112 1.10 9.14 -6.15
N CYS A 113 0.40 8.19 -5.53
CA CYS A 113 -1.05 8.24 -5.34
C CYS A 113 -1.48 7.69 -3.98
N ASN A 114 -2.75 7.88 -3.64
CA ASN A 114 -3.34 7.32 -2.43
C ASN A 114 -3.27 5.78 -2.46
N SER A 115 -2.64 5.17 -1.46
CA SER A 115 -2.40 3.72 -1.40
C SER A 115 -3.67 2.86 -1.31
N THR A 116 -4.80 3.45 -0.93
CA THR A 116 -6.09 2.75 -0.88
C THR A 116 -6.85 2.92 -2.18
N THR A 117 -7.02 4.16 -2.64
CA THR A 117 -7.95 4.50 -3.73
C THR A 117 -7.29 4.66 -5.09
N GLY A 118 -5.98 4.86 -5.15
CA GLY A 118 -5.24 5.17 -6.38
C GLY A 118 -5.36 6.63 -6.82
N VAL A 119 -6.08 7.46 -6.08
CA VAL A 119 -6.31 8.88 -6.43
C VAL A 119 -5.00 9.66 -6.30
N CYS A 120 -4.61 10.37 -7.34
CA CYS A 120 -3.46 11.27 -7.33
C CYS A 120 -3.76 12.49 -6.45
N GLY A 121 -2.74 12.97 -5.72
CA GLY A 121 -2.88 14.24 -4.97
C GLY A 121 -2.80 15.47 -5.88
N GLU A 122 -1.91 15.42 -6.87
CA GLU A 122 -1.66 16.48 -7.85
C GLU A 122 -1.27 15.83 -9.19
N CYS A 123 -1.73 16.44 -10.28
CA CYS A 123 -1.43 16.04 -11.64
C CYS A 123 -0.26 16.83 -12.24
N VAL A 124 0.48 16.19 -13.15
CA VAL A 124 1.43 16.91 -14.00
C VAL A 124 0.71 17.98 -14.86
N PRO A 125 1.40 19.06 -15.26
CA PRO A 125 0.76 20.08 -16.08
C PRO A 125 0.19 19.53 -17.40
N GLY A 126 -1.01 19.97 -17.76
CA GLY A 126 -1.73 19.48 -18.94
C GLY A 126 -2.66 18.28 -18.67
N ARG A 127 -2.66 17.74 -17.44
CA ARG A 127 -3.49 16.62 -17.02
C ARG A 127 -4.37 17.00 -15.84
N PHE A 128 -5.53 16.34 -15.71
CA PHE A 128 -6.42 16.50 -14.56
C PHE A 128 -7.25 15.24 -14.26
N GLY A 129 -8.11 15.33 -13.24
CA GLY A 129 -8.99 14.25 -12.79
C GLY A 129 -8.36 13.44 -11.65
N ASN A 130 -9.16 12.54 -11.05
CA ASN A 130 -8.74 11.79 -9.86
C ASN A 130 -7.49 10.91 -10.09
N TYR A 131 -7.25 10.48 -11.33
CA TYR A 131 -6.12 9.63 -11.71
C TYR A 131 -5.16 10.32 -12.68
N CYS A 132 -5.36 11.62 -12.95
CA CYS A 132 -4.54 12.42 -13.87
C CYS A 132 -4.46 11.89 -15.31
N ASP A 133 -5.40 11.05 -15.73
CA ASP A 133 -5.38 10.45 -17.07
C ASP A 133 -6.21 11.24 -18.08
N GLU A 134 -6.89 12.30 -17.65
CA GLU A 134 -7.66 13.19 -18.50
C GLU A 134 -6.79 14.38 -18.97
N ASP A 135 -6.89 14.76 -20.25
CA ASP A 135 -6.25 15.97 -20.79
C ASP A 135 -6.96 17.22 -20.31
N CYS A 136 -6.25 18.33 -20.10
CA CYS A 136 -6.90 19.59 -19.73
C CYS A 136 -8.09 19.93 -20.65
N PRO A 137 -9.24 20.34 -20.08
CA PRO A 137 -10.35 20.81 -20.88
C PRO A 137 -9.96 22.07 -21.67
N ASP A 138 -10.59 22.26 -22.82
CA ASP A 138 -10.35 23.42 -23.67
C ASP A 138 -10.45 24.74 -22.89
N GLY A 139 -9.46 25.61 -23.08
CA GLY A 139 -9.40 26.90 -22.39
C GLY A 139 -8.74 26.85 -21.01
N LYS A 140 -8.24 25.69 -20.57
CA LYS A 140 -7.45 25.57 -19.34
C LYS A 140 -6.06 25.02 -19.59
N TYR A 141 -5.14 25.32 -18.67
CA TYR A 141 -3.77 24.83 -18.72
C TYR A 141 -3.14 24.73 -17.33
N GLY A 142 -1.89 24.27 -17.30
CA GLY A 142 -1.07 24.27 -16.09
C GLY A 142 -1.30 23.03 -15.23
N GLN A 143 -0.79 23.08 -14.00
CA GLN A 143 -0.94 22.01 -13.02
C GLN A 143 -2.41 21.87 -12.61
N ASP A 144 -2.92 20.65 -12.61
CA ASP A 144 -4.34 20.33 -12.33
C ASP A 144 -5.35 21.10 -13.20
N CYS A 145 -4.89 21.69 -14.32
CA CYS A 145 -5.67 22.53 -15.21
C CYS A 145 -6.43 23.66 -14.48
N ILE A 146 -5.81 24.27 -13.47
CA ILE A 146 -6.43 25.36 -12.71
C ILE A 146 -6.32 26.72 -13.41
N ASP A 147 -5.34 26.90 -14.28
CA ASP A 147 -5.10 28.15 -15.00
C ASP A 147 -5.99 28.25 -16.24
N VAL A 148 -6.35 29.47 -16.61
CA VAL A 148 -7.29 29.76 -17.72
C VAL A 148 -6.55 30.45 -18.86
N CYS A 149 -6.72 29.93 -20.07
CA CYS A 149 -6.18 30.54 -21.28
C CYS A 149 -6.66 31.99 -21.43
N SER A 150 -5.80 32.85 -21.99
CA SER A 150 -6.23 34.20 -22.37
C SER A 150 -7.34 34.13 -23.41
N ILE A 151 -8.40 34.93 -23.21
CA ILE A 151 -9.51 35.05 -24.18
C ILE A 151 -9.03 35.60 -25.53
N SER A 152 -7.87 36.26 -25.54
CA SER A 152 -7.24 36.83 -26.73
C SER A 152 -6.44 35.80 -27.53
N CYS A 153 -6.32 34.55 -27.07
CA CYS A 153 -5.75 33.47 -27.87
C CYS A 153 -6.67 33.13 -29.05
N LYS A 154 -6.10 32.97 -30.25
CA LYS A 154 -6.84 32.39 -31.40
C LYS A 154 -6.88 30.87 -31.25
N GLY A 155 -8.06 30.31 -31.00
CA GLY A 155 -8.27 28.85 -30.96
C GLY A 155 -7.65 28.14 -29.76
N GLY A 156 -7.58 28.80 -28.60
CA GLY A 156 -7.13 28.21 -27.33
C GLY A 156 -5.62 28.33 -27.07
N CYS A 157 -5.19 27.75 -25.95
CA CYS A 157 -3.80 27.77 -25.51
C CYS A 157 -3.28 26.37 -25.20
N HIS A 158 -1.96 26.23 -25.15
CA HIS A 158 -1.30 24.96 -24.94
C HIS A 158 -1.54 24.46 -23.49
N PRO A 159 -2.01 23.22 -23.29
CA PRO A 159 -2.53 22.75 -22.00
C PRO A 159 -1.46 22.65 -20.90
N VAL A 160 -0.18 22.56 -21.25
CA VAL A 160 0.91 22.45 -20.26
C VAL A 160 1.35 23.82 -19.74
N ASN A 161 1.46 24.82 -20.61
CA ASN A 161 2.20 26.05 -20.32
C ASN A 161 1.44 27.34 -20.66
N GLY A 162 0.24 27.25 -21.24
CA GLY A 162 -0.64 28.40 -21.47
C GLY A 162 -0.35 29.23 -22.72
N THR A 163 0.63 28.88 -23.55
CA THR A 163 0.96 29.70 -24.72
C THR A 163 -0.10 29.55 -25.82
N CYS A 164 -0.53 30.66 -26.43
CA CYS A 164 -1.57 30.63 -27.45
C CYS A 164 -1.10 29.89 -28.72
N ILE A 165 -1.83 28.85 -29.13
CA ILE A 165 -1.37 27.90 -30.17
C ILE A 165 -1.40 28.55 -31.56
N ASN A 166 -2.41 29.36 -31.86
CA ASN A 166 -2.55 30.04 -33.17
C ASN A 166 -2.31 31.56 -33.08
N GLY A 167 -1.51 32.00 -32.10
CA GLY A 167 -1.19 33.41 -31.88
C GLY A 167 -2.38 34.23 -31.33
N CYS A 168 -2.29 35.55 -31.49
CA CYS A 168 -3.19 36.51 -30.84
C CYS A 168 -4.28 37.05 -31.75
N GLN A 169 -5.44 37.33 -31.13
CA GLN A 169 -6.44 38.22 -31.70
C GLN A 169 -5.87 39.61 -31.97
N ASP A 170 -6.50 40.34 -32.88
CA ASP A 170 -5.98 41.61 -33.36
C ASP A 170 -5.95 42.63 -32.20
N GLY A 171 -4.82 43.35 -32.08
CA GLY A 171 -4.60 44.25 -30.95
C GLY A 171 -3.95 43.62 -29.73
N PHE A 172 -3.63 42.32 -29.74
CA PHE A 172 -2.91 41.65 -28.66
C PHE A 172 -1.56 41.09 -29.11
N LEU A 173 -0.60 41.02 -28.19
CA LEU A 173 0.78 40.58 -28.41
C LEU A 173 1.28 39.70 -27.25
N GLY A 174 2.44 39.08 -27.48
CA GLY A 174 3.10 38.19 -26.53
C GLY A 174 2.63 36.73 -26.63
N PRO A 175 3.34 35.78 -25.99
CA PRO A 175 3.05 34.35 -26.07
C PRO A 175 1.72 33.94 -25.41
N PHE A 176 1.21 34.79 -24.51
CA PHE A 176 -0.06 34.62 -23.80
C PHE A 176 -1.16 35.58 -24.27
N CYS A 177 -0.87 36.47 -25.23
CA CYS A 177 -1.81 37.47 -25.74
C CYS A 177 -2.43 38.39 -24.67
N ASN A 178 -1.67 38.68 -23.60
CA ASN A 178 -2.12 39.55 -22.50
C ASN A 178 -1.67 41.01 -22.64
N GLU A 179 -0.84 41.32 -23.65
CA GLU A 179 -0.33 42.66 -23.90
C GLU A 179 -1.16 43.36 -24.99
N SER A 180 -1.75 44.51 -24.68
CA SER A 180 -2.45 45.33 -25.68
C SER A 180 -1.46 46.08 -26.55
N LYS A 181 -1.63 45.97 -27.88
CA LYS A 181 -0.91 46.76 -28.87
C LYS A 181 -1.41 48.20 -28.78
N LEU A 182 -0.67 49.07 -28.09
CA LEU A 182 -0.94 50.52 -28.08
C LEU A 182 -1.00 51.01 -29.54
N ALA A 183 -2.17 51.52 -29.94
CA ALA A 183 -2.30 52.27 -31.18
C ALA A 183 -1.60 53.61 -30.97
N ILE A 184 -0.43 53.76 -31.59
CA ILE A 184 0.26 55.05 -31.74
C ILE A 184 -0.19 55.67 -33.07
#